data_AF-A0A1Q3GPQ4-F1
#
_entry.id   AF-A0A1Q3GPQ4-F1
#
_cell.length_a   1.000
_cell.length_b   1.000
_cell.length_c   1.000
_cell.angle_alpha   90.00
_cell.angle_beta   90.00
_cell.angle_gamma   90.00
#
_symmetry.space_group_name_H-M   'P 1'
#
loop_
_entity.id
_entity.type
_entity.pdbx_description
1 polymer ?
#
loop_
_entity_poly.entity_id
_entity_poly.type
_entity_poly.pdbx_seq_one_letter_code
_entity_poly.pdbx_strand_id
1 'polypeptide(L)'
;MKWNAVYHIYEKGALLLIGMCWLAFLYPKTSTQASHWQSFNYTLETCAIDAYTAARDIVIDLREDVRKQGSSREGVERIKQAELLISKTDYIFARLEEAKRYLQQSDPAEQATTERFMVHSGVAYQLKDKLDNYTQWLANEFRDLGLPKFAPLAEGNKKNPLYYALEPDKDFAHNYFESTSAAEAVALITQKQNQVKHYEMKVLKKLYPWSPGSFCCIDMFVQPVLGEAKTIILVGEEYTTDMFIGQSTRLMHPQVTVNGKPTEIKDGQVEINFKTKRIGKQFWQAEILYRLERVFKNKYKTITRKVPFEVLPKKISIILLKKLQCFRMLEYT
;
A
#
# COMPACT_ATOMS: atom_id res chain seq x y z
N MET A 1 47.47 -11.37 43.47
CA MET A 1 46.51 -10.70 42.57
C MET A 1 45.62 -9.79 43.41
N LYS A 2 45.59 -8.48 43.16
CA LYS A 2 44.85 -7.53 44.02
C LYS A 2 43.36 -7.57 43.66
N TRP A 3 42.57 -8.32 44.42
CA TRP A 3 41.14 -8.56 44.20
C TRP A 3 40.31 -7.26 44.05
N ASN A 4 40.71 -6.17 44.71
CA ASN A 4 40.06 -4.86 44.58
C ASN A 4 40.16 -4.26 43.16
N ALA A 5 41.25 -4.52 42.44
CA ALA A 5 41.41 -4.01 41.07
C ALA A 5 40.47 -4.73 40.10
N VAL A 6 40.27 -6.03 40.29
CA VAL A 6 39.36 -6.85 39.49
C VAL A 6 37.91 -6.43 39.75
N TYR A 7 37.55 -6.15 41.00
CA TYR A 7 36.22 -5.69 41.38
C TYR A 7 35.85 -4.36 40.72
N HIS A 8 36.72 -3.35 40.77
CA HIS A 8 36.44 -2.06 40.15
C HIS A 8 36.40 -2.09 38.61
N ILE A 9 37.11 -3.04 37.98
CA ILE A 9 37.01 -3.26 36.54
C ILE A 9 35.64 -3.85 36.19
N TYR A 10 35.15 -4.81 36.98
CA TYR A 10 33.82 -5.39 36.81
C TYR A 10 32.71 -4.36 37.01
N GLU A 11 32.78 -3.57 38.08
CA GLU A 11 31.81 -2.52 38.42
C GLU A 11 31.68 -1.47 37.30
N LYS A 12 32.82 -0.99 36.78
CA LYS A 12 32.83 -0.05 35.64
C LYS A 12 32.28 -0.67 34.37
N GLY A 13 32.60 -1.95 34.11
CA GLY A 13 32.05 -2.69 32.97
C GLY A 13 30.54 -2.86 33.04
N ALA A 14 30.00 -3.15 34.23
CA ALA A 14 28.57 -3.30 34.46
C ALA A 14 27.82 -1.97 34.26
N LEU A 15 28.35 -0.86 34.78
CA LEU A 15 27.76 0.47 34.58
C LEU A 15 27.77 0.91 33.11
N LEU A 16 28.82 0.58 32.35
CA LEU A 16 28.88 0.83 30.91
C LEU A 16 27.83 0.02 30.14
N LEU A 17 27.66 -1.25 30.47
CA LEU A 17 26.63 -2.11 29.88
C LEU A 17 25.22 -1.60 30.17
N ILE A 18 24.95 -1.22 31.42
CA ILE A 18 23.68 -0.63 31.82
C ILE A 18 23.45 0.67 31.03
N GLY A 19 24.43 1.57 30.96
CA GLY A 19 24.36 2.81 30.18
C GLY A 19 24.07 2.56 28.69
N MET A 20 24.71 1.56 28.08
CA MET A 20 24.43 1.16 26.69
C MET A 20 23.00 0.59 26.53
N CYS A 21 22.51 -0.18 27.48
CA CYS A 21 21.12 -0.68 27.48
C CYS A 21 20.10 0.46 27.60
N TRP A 22 20.35 1.47 28.45
CA TRP A 22 19.50 2.66 28.55
C TRP A 22 19.56 3.52 27.29
N LEU A 23 20.73 3.67 26.67
CA LEU A 23 20.87 4.34 25.37
C LEU A 23 20.06 3.61 24.28
N ALA A 24 20.06 2.27 24.26
CA ALA A 24 19.25 1.51 23.31
C ALA A 24 17.74 1.68 23.54
N PHE A 25 17.31 1.91 24.78
CA PHE A 25 15.91 2.18 25.14
C PHE A 25 15.48 3.62 24.83
N LEU A 26 16.39 4.59 24.93
CA LEU A 26 16.15 6.01 24.62
C LEU A 26 16.22 6.30 23.11
N TYR A 27 16.97 5.50 22.37
CA TYR A 27 17.00 5.52 20.91
C TYR A 27 16.47 4.20 20.38
N PRO A 28 15.16 3.89 20.55
CA PRO A 28 14.59 2.80 19.79
C PRO A 28 14.79 3.21 18.33
N LYS A 29 15.64 2.48 17.60
CA LYS A 29 15.51 2.45 16.14
C LYS A 29 14.15 1.81 15.91
N THR A 30 13.10 2.62 15.89
CA THR A 30 11.83 2.21 15.34
C THR A 30 12.13 1.95 13.88
N SER A 31 12.50 0.72 13.55
CA SER A 31 12.36 0.24 12.19
C SER A 31 10.87 0.25 11.92
N THR A 32 10.32 1.40 11.52
CA THR A 32 9.15 1.43 10.66
C THR A 32 9.60 0.71 9.41
N GLN A 33 9.42 -0.61 9.44
CA GLN A 33 10.12 -1.52 8.56
C GLN A 33 9.63 -1.21 7.16
N ALA A 34 10.52 -0.75 6.28
CA ALA A 34 10.16 -0.38 4.91
C ALA A 34 9.39 -1.51 4.19
N SER A 35 9.55 -2.76 4.62
CA SER A 35 8.75 -3.93 4.23
C SER A 35 7.24 -3.75 4.43
N HIS A 36 6.77 -3.15 5.52
CA HIS A 36 5.33 -2.89 5.73
C HIS A 36 4.78 -1.94 4.66
N TRP A 37 5.49 -0.86 4.39
CA TRP A 37 5.10 0.11 3.36
C TRP A 37 5.14 -0.49 1.95
N GLN A 38 6.11 -1.34 1.66
CA GLN A 38 6.19 -2.06 0.39
C GLN A 38 5.01 -3.04 0.20
N SER A 39 4.69 -3.83 1.24
CA SER A 39 3.53 -4.72 1.23
C SER A 39 2.22 -3.95 1.07
N PHE A 40 2.06 -2.85 1.81
CA PHE A 40 0.89 -2.00 1.69
C PHE A 40 0.78 -1.36 0.31
N ASN A 41 1.90 -0.85 -0.24
CA ASN A 41 1.94 -0.28 -1.58
C ASN A 41 1.54 -1.32 -2.64
N TYR A 42 2.00 -2.57 -2.54
CA TYR A 42 1.59 -3.62 -3.48
C TYR A 42 0.06 -3.75 -3.62
N THR A 43 -0.66 -3.60 -2.52
CA THR A 43 -2.13 -3.59 -2.53
C THR A 43 -2.68 -2.33 -3.16
N LEU A 44 -2.13 -1.16 -2.83
CA LEU A 44 -2.53 0.09 -3.47
C LEU A 44 -2.29 0.09 -4.98
N GLU A 45 -1.21 -0.53 -5.47
CA GLU A 45 -0.92 -0.67 -6.90
C GLU A 45 -1.94 -1.58 -7.58
N THR A 46 -2.23 -2.73 -6.96
CA THR A 46 -3.26 -3.65 -7.46
C THR A 46 -4.61 -2.94 -7.52
N CYS A 47 -4.94 -2.16 -6.47
CA CYS A 47 -6.13 -1.33 -6.45
C CYS A 47 -6.19 -0.35 -7.62
N ALA A 48 -5.07 0.32 -7.91
CA ALA A 48 -4.99 1.31 -8.98
C ALA A 48 -5.14 0.67 -10.36
N ILE A 49 -4.52 -0.50 -10.59
CA ILE A 49 -4.63 -1.27 -11.84
C ILE A 49 -6.05 -1.79 -12.08
N ASP A 50 -6.69 -2.32 -11.04
CA ASP A 50 -8.07 -2.78 -11.12
C ASP A 50 -9.02 -1.62 -11.46
N ALA A 51 -8.85 -0.47 -10.80
CA ALA A 51 -9.64 0.74 -11.07
C ALA A 51 -9.39 1.28 -12.48
N TYR A 52 -8.15 1.22 -12.96
CA TYR A 52 -7.77 1.60 -14.32
C TYR A 52 -8.48 0.73 -15.39
N THR A 53 -8.52 -0.57 -15.15
CA THR A 53 -9.18 -1.53 -16.05
C THR A 53 -10.69 -1.32 -16.04
N ALA A 54 -11.29 -1.21 -14.85
CA ALA A 54 -12.73 -0.97 -14.69
C ALA A 54 -13.19 0.33 -15.38
N ALA A 55 -12.44 1.43 -15.25
CA ALA A 55 -12.77 2.70 -15.90
C ALA A 55 -12.84 2.56 -17.44
N ARG A 56 -11.94 1.76 -18.03
CA ARG A 56 -11.92 1.52 -19.47
C ARG A 56 -13.03 0.59 -19.93
N ASP A 57 -13.30 -0.47 -19.17
CA ASP A 57 -14.40 -1.39 -19.46
C ASP A 57 -15.73 -0.62 -19.50
N ILE A 58 -15.93 0.32 -18.58
CA ILE A 58 -17.10 1.22 -18.58
C ILE A 58 -17.22 2.01 -19.88
N VAL A 59 -16.12 2.55 -20.39
CA VAL A 59 -16.13 3.34 -21.64
C VAL A 59 -16.35 2.43 -22.86
N ILE A 60 -15.82 1.21 -22.85
CA ILE A 60 -16.07 0.20 -23.89
C ILE A 60 -17.56 -0.18 -23.89
N ASP A 61 -18.13 -0.48 -22.72
CA ASP A 61 -19.54 -0.83 -22.56
C ASP A 61 -20.44 0.33 -22.99
N LEU A 62 -20.10 1.57 -22.60
CA LEU A 62 -20.81 2.77 -23.03
C LEU A 62 -20.80 2.92 -24.56
N ARG A 63 -19.64 2.73 -25.20
CA ARG A 63 -19.53 2.79 -26.67
C ARG A 63 -20.41 1.73 -27.34
N GLU A 64 -20.40 0.51 -26.81
CA GLU A 64 -21.17 -0.60 -27.35
C GLU A 64 -22.68 -0.38 -27.20
N ASP A 65 -23.13 0.13 -26.07
CA ASP A 65 -24.53 0.43 -25.84
C ASP A 65 -25.04 1.60 -26.68
N VAL A 66 -24.23 2.66 -26.83
CA VAL A 66 -24.56 3.78 -27.73
C VAL A 66 -24.65 3.29 -29.17
N ARG A 67 -23.76 2.38 -29.60
CA ARG A 67 -23.81 1.76 -30.94
C ARG A 67 -25.10 0.96 -31.14
N LYS A 68 -25.52 0.16 -30.16
CA LYS A 68 -26.79 -0.60 -30.20
C LYS A 68 -28.02 0.31 -30.24
N GLN A 69 -27.94 1.49 -29.62
CA GLN A 69 -29.01 2.49 -29.62
C GLN A 69 -29.02 3.39 -30.88
N GLY A 70 -28.21 3.07 -31.89
CA GLY A 70 -28.19 3.80 -33.16
C GLY A 70 -27.35 5.08 -33.13
N SER A 71 -26.40 5.19 -32.19
CA SER A 71 -25.41 6.28 -32.11
C SER A 71 -26.05 7.68 -32.01
N SER A 72 -26.97 7.84 -31.06
CA SER A 72 -27.60 9.14 -30.80
C SER A 72 -26.55 10.23 -30.52
N ARG A 73 -26.87 11.48 -30.88
CA ARG A 73 -25.99 12.64 -30.64
C ARG A 73 -25.57 12.74 -29.16
N GLU A 74 -26.51 12.49 -28.25
CA GLU A 74 -26.27 12.48 -26.81
C GLU A 74 -25.33 11.34 -26.40
N GLY A 75 -25.53 10.12 -26.92
CA GLY A 75 -24.66 8.99 -26.63
C GLY A 75 -23.22 9.22 -27.10
N VAL A 76 -23.05 9.79 -28.30
CA VAL A 76 -21.73 10.15 -28.84
C VAL A 76 -21.05 11.22 -27.99
N GLU A 77 -21.79 12.20 -27.49
CA GLU A 77 -21.22 13.23 -26.62
C GLU A 77 -20.78 12.66 -25.27
N ARG A 78 -21.55 11.75 -24.66
CA ARG A 78 -21.15 11.05 -23.43
C ARG A 78 -19.86 10.23 -23.62
N ILE A 79 -19.68 9.60 -24.78
CA ILE A 79 -18.43 8.89 -25.12
C ILE A 79 -17.25 9.88 -25.14
N LYS A 80 -17.39 11.02 -25.83
CA LYS A 80 -16.32 12.04 -25.89
C LYS A 80 -15.97 12.57 -24.50
N GLN A 81 -16.97 12.86 -23.68
CA GLN A 81 -16.79 13.28 -22.29
C GLN A 81 -16.03 12.24 -21.46
N ALA A 82 -16.37 10.95 -21.62
CA ALA A 82 -15.68 9.87 -20.92
C ALA A 82 -14.23 9.66 -21.40
N GLU A 83 -13.97 9.82 -22.70
CA GLU A 83 -12.61 9.76 -23.26
C GLU A 83 -11.74 10.93 -22.80
N LEU A 84 -12.30 12.14 -22.75
CA LEU A 84 -11.63 13.33 -22.22
C LEU A 84 -11.27 13.12 -20.74
N LEU A 85 -12.19 12.55 -19.96
CA LEU A 85 -11.96 12.17 -18.57
C LEU A 85 -10.79 11.19 -18.40
N ILE A 86 -10.78 10.09 -19.16
CA ILE A 86 -9.68 9.12 -19.12
C ILE A 86 -8.36 9.81 -19.50
N SER A 87 -8.35 10.60 -20.57
CA SER A 87 -7.13 11.29 -21.04
C SER A 87 -6.55 12.23 -19.99
N LYS A 88 -7.40 13.04 -19.35
CA LYS A 88 -6.97 13.95 -18.27
C LYS A 88 -6.51 13.18 -17.04
N THR A 89 -7.17 12.08 -16.69
CA THR A 89 -6.78 11.21 -15.59
C THR A 89 -5.42 10.56 -15.83
N ASP A 90 -5.19 10.03 -17.04
CA ASP A 90 -3.94 9.39 -17.45
C ASP A 90 -2.76 10.37 -17.39
N TYR A 91 -2.99 11.65 -17.75
CA TYR A 91 -1.97 12.69 -17.60
C TYR A 91 -1.55 12.89 -16.13
N ILE A 92 -2.50 12.94 -15.19
CA ILE A 92 -2.20 13.05 -13.75
C ILE A 92 -1.47 11.80 -13.26
N PHE A 93 -1.92 10.62 -13.67
CA PHE A 93 -1.28 9.35 -13.34
C PHE A 93 0.19 9.31 -13.79
N ALA A 94 0.47 9.75 -15.01
CA ALA A 94 1.83 9.80 -15.54
C ALA A 94 2.75 10.69 -14.68
N ARG A 95 2.25 11.83 -14.18
CA ARG A 95 3.03 12.72 -13.30
C ARG A 95 3.31 12.09 -11.93
N LEU A 96 2.32 11.43 -11.35
CA LEU A 96 2.48 10.71 -10.09
C LEU A 96 3.47 9.54 -10.25
N GLU A 97 3.40 8.83 -11.38
CA GLU A 97 4.28 7.70 -11.66
C GLU A 97 5.74 8.11 -11.91
N GLU A 98 5.97 9.26 -12.52
CA GLU A 98 7.30 9.85 -12.70
C GLU A 98 8.00 10.07 -11.34
N ALA A 99 7.28 10.65 -10.36
CA ALA A 99 7.81 10.83 -9.01
C ALA A 99 8.06 9.48 -8.30
N LYS A 100 7.13 8.52 -8.41
CA LYS A 100 7.31 7.17 -7.84
C LYS A 100 8.55 6.47 -8.38
N ARG A 101 8.79 6.52 -9.70
CA ARG A 101 9.95 5.87 -10.33
C ARG A 101 11.27 6.35 -9.78
N TYR A 102 11.40 7.65 -9.47
CA TYR A 102 12.60 8.19 -8.85
C TYR A 102 12.80 7.62 -7.44
N LEU A 103 11.75 7.63 -6.62
CA LEU A 103 11.80 7.14 -5.24
C LEU A 103 12.06 5.63 -5.17
N GLN A 104 11.53 4.85 -6.12
CA GLN A 104 11.76 3.41 -6.21
C GLN A 104 13.21 3.01 -6.52
N GLN A 105 14.02 3.94 -7.06
CA GLN A 105 15.45 3.72 -7.29
C GLN A 105 16.30 3.95 -6.04
N SER A 106 15.72 4.56 -5.00
CA SER A 106 16.40 4.85 -3.72
C SER A 106 16.26 3.67 -2.75
N ASP A 107 17.07 3.65 -1.69
CA ASP A 107 16.86 2.68 -0.59
C ASP A 107 15.45 2.90 0.01
N PRO A 108 14.61 1.85 0.12
CA PRO A 108 13.26 1.93 0.67
C PRO A 108 13.14 2.64 2.03
N ALA A 109 14.16 2.57 2.88
CA ALA A 109 14.18 3.20 4.19
C ALA A 109 14.71 4.66 4.19
N GLU A 110 15.22 5.15 3.05
CA GLU A 110 15.86 6.45 2.94
C GLU A 110 14.86 7.61 3.08
N GLN A 111 15.11 8.51 4.03
CA GLN A 111 14.27 9.68 4.28
C GLN A 111 14.87 10.95 3.67
N ALA A 112 16.19 11.16 3.78
CA ALA A 112 16.81 12.41 3.34
C ALA A 112 16.72 12.60 1.82
N THR A 113 16.85 11.51 1.04
CA THR A 113 16.63 11.56 -0.41
C THR A 113 15.17 11.89 -0.75
N THR A 114 14.22 11.32 -0.01
CA THR A 114 12.79 11.58 -0.20
C THR A 114 12.45 13.04 0.09
N GLU A 115 12.88 13.57 1.22
CA GLU A 115 12.67 14.97 1.59
C GLU A 115 13.32 15.92 0.56
N ARG A 116 14.59 15.67 0.20
CA ARG A 116 15.29 16.50 -0.79
C ARG A 116 14.58 16.52 -2.14
N PHE A 117 14.12 15.36 -2.61
CA PHE A 117 13.43 15.25 -3.89
C PHE A 117 12.02 15.84 -3.82
N MET A 118 11.20 15.40 -2.88
CA MET A 118 9.79 15.78 -2.84
C MET A 118 9.59 17.21 -2.35
N VAL A 119 10.32 17.63 -1.31
CA VAL A 119 10.14 18.95 -0.68
C VAL A 119 11.09 19.97 -1.30
N HIS A 120 12.41 19.77 -1.19
CA HIS A 120 13.37 20.81 -1.57
C HIS A 120 13.47 21.05 -3.08
N SER A 121 13.35 20.00 -3.91
CA SER A 121 13.31 20.17 -5.37
C SER A 121 11.94 20.60 -5.90
N GLY A 122 10.94 20.64 -5.01
CA GLY A 122 9.60 21.17 -5.28
C GLY A 122 8.63 20.23 -5.99
N VAL A 123 8.98 18.95 -6.15
CA VAL A 123 8.14 17.96 -6.83
C VAL A 123 6.77 17.80 -6.15
N ALA A 124 6.71 17.78 -4.81
CA ALA A 124 5.44 17.67 -4.08
C ALA A 124 4.52 18.87 -4.36
N TYR A 125 5.07 20.08 -4.50
CA TYR A 125 4.27 21.26 -4.86
C TYR A 125 3.74 21.19 -6.28
N GLN A 126 4.56 20.72 -7.23
CA GLN A 126 4.10 20.49 -8.60
C GLN A 126 2.96 19.45 -8.64
N LEU A 127 3.11 18.34 -7.91
CA LEU A 127 2.06 17.33 -7.81
C LEU A 127 0.80 17.90 -7.17
N LYS A 128 0.93 18.69 -6.10
CA LYS A 128 -0.20 19.40 -5.48
C LYS A 128 -0.95 20.25 -6.51
N ASP A 129 -0.25 21.09 -7.27
CA ASP A 129 -0.87 21.95 -8.26
C ASP A 129 -1.62 21.14 -9.31
N LYS A 130 -1.04 20.02 -9.78
CA LYS A 130 -1.70 19.13 -10.76
C LYS A 130 -2.95 18.48 -10.18
N LEU A 131 -2.87 17.99 -8.94
CA LEU A 131 -3.97 17.35 -8.24
C LEU A 131 -5.12 18.32 -7.95
N ASP A 132 -4.81 19.52 -7.46
CA ASP A 132 -5.82 20.53 -7.15
C ASP A 132 -6.47 21.05 -8.43
N ASN A 133 -5.69 21.34 -9.47
CA ASN A 133 -6.23 21.73 -10.78
C ASN A 133 -7.12 20.64 -11.39
N TYR A 134 -6.79 19.36 -11.19
CA TYR A 134 -7.62 18.25 -11.64
C TYR A 134 -9.00 18.27 -10.95
N THR A 135 -9.05 18.47 -9.63
CA THR A 135 -10.35 18.55 -8.91
C THR A 135 -11.20 19.75 -9.34
N GLN A 136 -10.57 20.90 -9.60
CA GLN A 136 -11.27 22.08 -10.11
C GLN A 136 -11.77 21.86 -11.54
N TRP A 137 -10.94 21.25 -12.39
CA TRP A 137 -11.32 20.90 -13.75
C TRP A 137 -12.52 19.95 -13.76
N LEU A 138 -12.53 18.90 -12.93
CA LEU A 138 -13.69 18.00 -12.80
C LEU A 138 -14.98 18.73 -12.44
N ALA A 139 -14.91 19.67 -11.49
CA ALA A 139 -16.06 20.44 -11.05
C ALA A 139 -16.60 21.37 -12.15
N ASN A 140 -15.72 21.90 -13.00
CA ASN A 140 -16.08 22.83 -14.07
C ASN A 140 -16.57 22.12 -15.34
N GLU A 141 -15.83 21.09 -15.79
CA GLU A 141 -16.09 20.36 -17.03
C GLU A 141 -17.41 19.58 -16.95
N PHE A 142 -17.67 18.93 -15.82
CA PHE A 142 -18.82 18.04 -15.63
C PHE A 142 -19.89 18.64 -14.71
N ARG A 143 -20.00 19.97 -14.70
CA ARG A 143 -20.95 20.71 -13.84
C ARG A 143 -22.42 20.34 -14.08
N ASP A 144 -22.74 19.94 -15.30
CA ASP A 144 -24.06 19.52 -15.76
C ASP A 144 -24.50 18.16 -15.18
N LEU A 145 -23.55 17.32 -14.73
CA LEU A 145 -23.82 15.99 -14.21
C LEU A 145 -24.33 15.96 -12.75
N GLY A 146 -24.43 17.12 -12.09
CA GLY A 146 -24.85 17.22 -10.69
C GLY A 146 -23.97 16.40 -9.75
N LEU A 147 -22.65 16.52 -9.92
CA LEU A 147 -21.65 15.79 -9.13
C LEU A 147 -21.53 16.36 -7.71
N PRO A 148 -21.23 15.52 -6.70
CA PRO A 148 -20.88 16.03 -5.38
C PRO A 148 -19.59 16.85 -5.45
N LYS A 149 -19.41 17.79 -4.51
CA LYS A 149 -18.17 18.55 -4.41
C LYS A 149 -16.99 17.61 -4.16
N PHE A 150 -15.99 17.66 -5.05
CA PHE A 150 -14.74 16.94 -4.86
C PHE A 150 -13.89 17.67 -3.82
N ALA A 151 -13.43 16.92 -2.80
CA ALA A 151 -12.45 17.46 -1.86
C ALA A 151 -11.09 17.61 -2.56
N PRO A 152 -10.30 18.63 -2.24
CA PRO A 152 -8.94 18.75 -2.77
C PRO A 152 -8.11 17.51 -2.44
N LEU A 153 -7.25 17.10 -3.36
CA LEU A 153 -6.50 15.85 -3.26
C LEU A 153 -5.16 16.03 -2.54
N ALA A 154 -4.67 17.26 -2.39
CA ALA A 154 -3.37 17.58 -1.83
C ALA A 154 -3.46 18.67 -0.74
N GLU A 155 -4.27 18.42 0.29
CA GLU A 155 -4.37 19.30 1.47
C GLU A 155 -3.21 19.04 2.44
N GLY A 156 -2.79 20.06 3.21
CA GLY A 156 -1.89 19.86 4.35
C GLY A 156 -2.64 19.36 5.59
N ASN A 157 -2.07 19.55 6.78
CA ASN A 157 -2.77 19.24 8.04
C ASN A 157 -3.68 20.39 8.53
N LYS A 158 -3.55 21.58 7.93
CA LYS A 158 -4.29 22.77 8.32
C LYS A 158 -5.80 22.52 8.24
N LYS A 159 -6.50 22.69 9.38
CA LYS A 159 -7.95 22.44 9.55
C LYS A 159 -8.41 20.99 9.41
N ASN A 160 -7.49 20.02 9.42
CA ASN A 160 -7.86 18.62 9.41
C ASN A 160 -7.97 18.10 10.85
N PRO A 161 -9.18 17.69 11.31
CA PRO A 161 -9.41 17.27 12.70
C PRO A 161 -8.70 15.95 13.08
N LEU A 162 -8.14 15.23 12.09
CA LEU A 162 -7.34 14.03 12.34
C LEU A 162 -5.96 14.36 12.91
N TYR A 163 -5.48 15.59 12.79
CA TYR A 163 -4.21 16.03 13.36
C TYR A 163 -4.43 16.67 14.73
N TYR A 164 -3.52 16.39 15.65
CA TYR A 164 -3.59 16.95 16.99
C TYR A 164 -3.42 18.47 16.94
N ALA A 165 -4.19 19.21 17.75
CA ALA A 165 -4.13 20.67 17.82
C ALA A 165 -2.74 21.23 18.19
N LEU A 166 -1.83 20.38 18.68
CA LEU A 166 -0.47 20.72 19.07
C LEU A 166 0.55 20.54 17.93
N GLU A 167 0.16 19.93 16.82
CA GLU A 167 1.05 19.81 15.66
C GLU A 167 1.09 21.13 14.88
N PRO A 168 2.28 21.58 14.43
CA PRO A 168 2.38 22.79 13.63
C PRO A 168 1.63 22.63 12.30
N ASP A 169 0.99 23.71 11.85
CA ASP A 169 0.40 23.79 10.52
C ASP A 169 1.50 23.54 9.46
N LYS A 170 1.40 22.41 8.76
CA LYS A 170 2.24 22.02 7.63
C LYS A 170 1.43 22.02 6.34
N ASP A 171 2.06 22.52 5.29
CA ASP A 171 1.52 22.38 3.93
C ASP A 171 1.59 20.93 3.44
N PHE A 172 1.04 20.64 2.26
CA PHE A 172 1.04 19.30 1.69
C PHE A 172 2.44 18.68 1.58
N ALA A 173 3.44 19.44 1.15
CA ALA A 173 4.77 18.91 0.91
C ALA A 173 5.42 18.50 2.23
N HIS A 174 5.42 19.40 3.21
CA HIS A 174 6.06 19.14 4.49
C HIS A 174 5.28 18.12 5.33
N ASN A 175 3.95 18.15 5.26
CA ASN A 175 3.10 17.21 5.99
C ASN A 175 3.30 15.75 5.56
N TYR A 176 3.51 15.51 4.27
CA TYR A 176 3.56 14.15 3.72
C TYR A 176 4.96 13.66 3.33
N PHE A 177 5.98 14.52 3.27
CA PHE A 177 7.28 14.14 2.70
C PHE A 177 8.52 14.62 3.47
N GLU A 178 8.39 15.45 4.52
CA GLU A 178 9.55 16.00 5.27
C GLU A 178 10.29 14.96 6.13
N SER A 179 9.63 13.88 6.54
CA SER A 179 10.26 12.84 7.39
C SER A 179 9.79 11.44 7.00
N THR A 180 9.61 11.26 5.69
CA THR A 180 8.94 10.11 5.09
C THR A 180 9.96 9.25 4.36
N SER A 181 9.93 7.94 4.59
CA SER A 181 10.82 7.02 3.88
C SER A 181 10.45 6.90 2.39
N ALA A 182 11.38 6.49 1.53
CA ALA A 182 11.10 6.31 0.11
C ALA A 182 9.94 5.33 -0.13
N ALA A 183 9.86 4.23 0.61
CA ALA A 183 8.77 3.26 0.51
C ALA A 183 7.41 3.86 0.92
N GLU A 184 7.40 4.67 1.98
CA GLU A 184 6.19 5.34 2.46
C GLU A 184 5.74 6.42 1.48
N ALA A 185 6.65 7.22 0.94
CA ALA A 185 6.33 8.23 -0.05
C ALA A 185 5.74 7.62 -1.33
N VAL A 186 6.29 6.49 -1.79
CA VAL A 186 5.70 5.71 -2.90
C VAL A 186 4.27 5.27 -2.55
N ALA A 187 4.04 4.72 -1.36
CA ALA A 187 2.71 4.32 -0.92
C ALA A 187 1.72 5.49 -0.86
N LEU A 188 2.14 6.66 -0.35
CA LEU A 188 1.35 7.88 -0.32
C LEU A 188 0.98 8.36 -1.74
N ILE A 189 1.93 8.34 -2.68
CA ILE A 189 1.66 8.72 -4.07
C ILE A 189 0.67 7.73 -4.72
N THR A 190 0.82 6.42 -4.49
CA THR A 190 -0.13 5.40 -4.98
C THR A 190 -1.51 5.55 -4.34
N GLN A 191 -1.59 5.99 -3.07
CA GLN A 191 -2.86 6.35 -2.46
C GLN A 191 -3.52 7.52 -3.21
N LYS A 192 -2.76 8.55 -3.61
CA LYS A 192 -3.29 9.66 -4.43
C LYS A 192 -3.76 9.19 -5.81
N GLN A 193 -3.04 8.27 -6.45
CA GLN A 193 -3.48 7.62 -7.70
C GLN A 193 -4.87 6.96 -7.51
N ASN A 194 -5.06 6.21 -6.43
CA ASN A 194 -6.35 5.60 -6.11
C ASN A 194 -7.46 6.64 -5.85
N GLN A 195 -7.17 7.75 -5.17
CA GLN A 195 -8.13 8.83 -4.97
C GLN A 195 -8.54 9.52 -6.29
N VAL A 196 -7.58 9.74 -7.20
CA VAL A 196 -7.84 10.24 -8.55
C VAL A 196 -8.79 9.30 -9.31
N LYS A 197 -8.55 7.98 -9.27
CA LYS A 197 -9.45 6.98 -9.88
C LYS A 197 -10.82 6.94 -9.24
N HIS A 198 -10.91 7.10 -7.93
CA HIS A 198 -12.20 7.21 -7.26
C HIS A 198 -13.03 8.38 -7.81
N TYR A 199 -12.40 9.53 -8.06
CA TYR A 199 -13.08 10.69 -8.62
C TYR A 199 -13.48 10.47 -10.08
N GLU A 200 -12.60 9.88 -10.89
CA GLU A 200 -12.94 9.45 -12.26
C GLU A 200 -14.17 8.53 -12.28
N MET A 201 -14.19 7.52 -11.42
CA MET A 201 -15.31 6.57 -11.33
C MET A 201 -16.63 7.23 -10.92
N LYS A 202 -16.59 8.25 -10.06
CA LYS A 202 -17.79 9.03 -9.70
C LYS A 202 -18.37 9.77 -10.90
N VAL A 203 -17.52 10.31 -11.78
CA VAL A 203 -17.94 11.00 -12.99
C VAL A 203 -18.45 10.00 -14.02
N LEU A 204 -17.72 8.92 -14.26
CA LEU A 204 -18.13 7.84 -15.16
C LEU A 204 -19.49 7.25 -14.78
N LYS A 205 -19.79 7.11 -13.49
CA LYS A 205 -21.11 6.68 -12.99
C LYS A 205 -22.25 7.59 -13.46
N LYS A 206 -22.00 8.89 -13.58
CA LYS A 206 -23.00 9.85 -14.07
C LYS A 206 -23.12 9.81 -15.58
N LEU A 207 -22.01 9.63 -16.30
CA LEU A 207 -21.98 9.49 -17.75
C LEU A 207 -22.63 8.19 -18.23
N TYR A 208 -22.48 7.10 -17.47
CA TYR A 208 -23.05 5.80 -17.77
C TYR A 208 -23.65 5.10 -16.52
N PRO A 209 -24.87 5.49 -16.10
CA PRO A 209 -25.49 4.98 -14.87
C PRO A 209 -25.86 3.50 -14.90
N TRP A 210 -26.04 2.93 -16.09
CA TRP A 210 -26.43 1.52 -16.29
C TRP A 210 -25.25 0.56 -16.15
N SER A 211 -24.02 1.05 -15.99
CA SER A 211 -22.87 0.18 -15.77
C SER A 211 -23.06 -0.63 -14.48
N PRO A 212 -23.00 -1.97 -14.54
CA PRO A 212 -22.95 -2.82 -13.36
C PRO A 212 -21.59 -2.75 -12.63
N GLY A 213 -20.69 -1.85 -13.01
CA GLY A 213 -19.31 -1.75 -12.53
C GLY A 213 -19.19 -1.55 -11.01
N SER A 214 -18.66 -2.59 -10.36
CA SER A 214 -18.13 -2.61 -8.99
C SER A 214 -17.20 -1.41 -8.74
N PHE A 215 -17.67 -0.46 -7.92
CA PHE A 215 -17.02 0.83 -7.73
C PHE A 215 -15.74 0.69 -6.90
N CYS A 216 -14.59 0.71 -7.57
CA CYS A 216 -13.23 0.98 -7.04
C CYS A 216 -12.77 0.10 -5.84
N CYS A 217 -11.46 -0.16 -5.75
CA CYS A 217 -10.88 -0.97 -4.67
C CYS A 217 -10.95 -0.32 -3.28
N ILE A 218 -11.38 0.95 -3.22
CA ILE A 218 -11.72 1.64 -1.98
C ILE A 218 -13.12 1.26 -1.48
N ASP A 219 -14.05 0.87 -2.37
CA ASP A 219 -15.44 0.54 -2.01
C ASP A 219 -15.78 -0.96 -2.17
N MET A 220 -14.97 -1.79 -2.86
CA MET A 220 -15.50 -3.11 -3.27
C MET A 220 -14.57 -4.31 -3.49
N PHE A 221 -13.30 -4.33 -3.05
CA PHE A 221 -12.48 -5.56 -3.20
C PHE A 221 -11.85 -6.07 -1.91
N VAL A 222 -12.06 -7.36 -1.63
CA VAL A 222 -11.24 -8.16 -0.70
C VAL A 222 -9.91 -8.41 -1.40
N GLN A 223 -8.84 -7.75 -0.95
CA GLN A 223 -7.48 -8.12 -1.35
C GLN A 223 -6.69 -8.56 -0.11
N PRO A 224 -6.08 -9.77 -0.13
CA PRO A 224 -5.13 -10.18 0.90
C PRO A 224 -3.78 -9.49 0.72
N VAL A 225 -3.32 -8.85 1.77
CA VAL A 225 -2.01 -8.22 1.91
C VAL A 225 -1.25 -8.98 2.97
N LEU A 226 0.01 -9.30 2.73
CA LEU A 226 0.84 -9.91 3.75
C LEU A 226 1.52 -8.80 4.56
N GLY A 227 1.48 -8.90 5.88
CA GLY A 227 2.43 -8.26 6.76
C GLY A 227 3.82 -8.88 6.60
N GLU A 228 4.64 -8.76 7.63
CA GLU A 228 6.03 -9.24 7.59
C GLU A 228 6.14 -10.76 7.59
N ALA A 229 6.16 -11.32 6.40
CA ALA A 229 6.45 -12.72 6.17
C ALA A 229 7.96 -12.99 6.27
N LYS A 230 8.38 -13.76 7.27
CA LYS A 230 9.72 -14.36 7.28
C LYS A 230 9.87 -15.30 6.09
N THR A 231 10.83 -15.00 5.21
CA THR A 231 11.12 -15.83 4.03
C THR A 231 12.04 -17.01 4.35
N ILE A 232 12.77 -16.96 5.47
CA ILE A 232 13.68 -18.01 5.94
C ILE A 232 13.39 -18.32 7.42
N ILE A 233 13.16 -19.59 7.74
CA ILE A 233 12.81 -20.08 9.08
C ILE A 233 13.61 -21.35 9.40
N LEU A 234 13.92 -21.62 10.67
CA LEU A 234 14.60 -22.86 11.04
C LEU A 234 13.60 -24.01 11.22
N VAL A 235 14.03 -25.24 10.92
CA VAL A 235 13.18 -26.43 11.11
C VAL A 235 12.72 -26.54 12.56
N GLY A 236 11.41 -26.66 12.76
CA GLY A 236 10.76 -26.73 14.07
C GLY A 236 10.39 -25.37 14.69
N GLU A 237 10.78 -24.24 14.07
CA GLU A 237 10.27 -22.93 14.44
C GLU A 237 8.86 -22.70 13.88
N GLU A 238 8.13 -21.80 14.55
CA GLU A 238 6.82 -21.32 14.11
C GLU A 238 6.98 -20.25 13.04
N TYR A 239 6.25 -20.43 11.94
CA TYR A 239 6.02 -19.40 10.95
C TYR A 239 4.95 -18.47 11.50
N THR A 240 5.23 -17.16 11.59
CA THR A 240 4.27 -16.14 12.04
C THR A 240 4.25 -14.99 11.04
N THR A 241 3.09 -14.63 10.52
CA THR A 241 2.87 -13.40 9.76
C THR A 241 1.41 -12.96 9.88
N ASP A 242 1.17 -11.70 9.59
CA ASP A 242 -0.18 -11.16 9.46
C ASP A 242 -0.61 -11.17 8.00
N MET A 243 -1.90 -11.36 7.75
CA MET A 243 -2.50 -11.11 6.46
C MET A 243 -3.67 -10.14 6.63
N PHE A 244 -3.56 -8.95 6.07
CA PHE A 244 -4.61 -7.95 6.07
C PHE A 244 -5.55 -8.19 4.89
N ILE A 245 -6.85 -8.08 5.14
CA ILE A 245 -7.89 -8.19 4.13
C ILE A 245 -8.53 -6.82 4.05
N GLY A 246 -8.42 -6.17 2.88
CA GLY A 246 -8.93 -4.81 2.65
C GLY A 246 -10.38 -4.59 3.10
N GLN A 247 -10.75 -3.32 3.32
CA GLN A 247 -11.93 -2.77 4.03
C GLN A 247 -13.33 -3.36 3.76
N SER A 248 -13.50 -4.32 2.86
CA SER A 248 -14.79 -4.89 2.49
C SER A 248 -15.26 -6.08 3.36
N THR A 249 -14.55 -6.40 4.46
CA THR A 249 -14.89 -7.52 5.35
C THR A 249 -16.29 -7.40 5.97
N ARG A 250 -16.78 -6.19 6.23
CA ARG A 250 -18.13 -5.95 6.79
C ARG A 250 -19.27 -6.18 5.81
N LEU A 251 -19.05 -6.00 4.50
CA LEU A 251 -20.12 -6.11 3.49
C LEU A 251 -20.12 -7.47 2.79
N MET A 252 -18.96 -8.12 2.64
CA MET A 252 -18.84 -9.35 1.84
C MET A 252 -18.68 -10.63 2.66
N HIS A 253 -18.62 -10.55 4.00
CA HIS A 253 -18.47 -11.68 4.93
C HIS A 253 -17.45 -12.74 4.43
N PRO A 254 -16.20 -12.36 4.13
CA PRO A 254 -15.23 -13.27 3.57
C PRO A 254 -14.91 -14.41 4.54
N GLN A 255 -14.73 -15.62 3.98
CA GLN A 255 -14.23 -16.79 4.70
C GLN A 255 -12.80 -17.06 4.23
N VAL A 256 -11.88 -17.26 5.18
CA VAL A 256 -10.47 -17.48 4.89
C VAL A 256 -10.07 -18.89 5.32
N THR A 257 -9.37 -19.60 4.45
CA THR A 257 -8.68 -20.83 4.79
C THR A 257 -7.18 -20.64 4.59
N VAL A 258 -6.37 -21.11 5.53
CA VAL A 258 -4.90 -21.09 5.46
C VAL A 258 -4.43 -22.53 5.51
N ASN A 259 -3.71 -22.97 4.48
CA ASN A 259 -3.29 -24.37 4.28
C ASN A 259 -4.46 -25.36 4.42
N GLY A 260 -5.64 -24.98 3.90
CA GLY A 260 -6.87 -25.76 3.98
C GLY A 260 -7.60 -25.73 5.34
N LYS A 261 -7.09 -24.97 6.33
CA LYS A 261 -7.74 -24.82 7.64
C LYS A 261 -8.51 -23.50 7.72
N PRO A 262 -9.80 -23.50 8.09
CA PRO A 262 -10.55 -22.27 8.36
C PRO A 262 -9.84 -21.41 9.40
N THR A 263 -9.71 -20.11 9.13
CA THR A 263 -9.06 -19.14 10.02
C THR A 263 -9.97 -17.94 10.22
N GLU A 264 -10.00 -17.43 11.45
CA GLU A 264 -10.83 -16.29 11.81
C GLU A 264 -10.22 -14.97 11.28
N ILE A 265 -11.09 -14.04 10.90
CA ILE A 265 -10.73 -12.67 10.54
C ILE A 265 -11.08 -11.78 11.73
N LYS A 266 -10.07 -11.16 12.35
CA LYS A 266 -10.23 -10.21 13.45
C LYS A 266 -9.91 -8.82 12.93
N ASP A 267 -10.88 -7.91 12.93
CA ASP A 267 -10.72 -6.52 12.48
C ASP A 267 -10.07 -6.33 11.10
N GLY A 268 -10.34 -7.26 10.17
CA GLY A 268 -9.73 -7.24 8.83
C GLY A 268 -8.32 -7.81 8.77
N GLN A 269 -7.85 -8.47 9.82
CA GLN A 269 -6.57 -9.16 9.89
C GLN A 269 -6.78 -10.67 10.11
N VAL A 270 -5.92 -11.47 9.50
CA VAL A 270 -5.81 -12.91 9.67
C VAL A 270 -4.41 -13.19 10.18
N GLU A 271 -4.31 -13.68 11.41
CA GLU A 271 -3.05 -14.11 11.99
C GLU A 271 -2.69 -15.51 11.47
N ILE A 272 -1.51 -15.64 10.89
CA ILE A 272 -1.03 -16.90 10.30
C ILE A 272 0.07 -17.46 11.19
N ASN A 273 -0.23 -18.55 11.89
CA ASN A 273 0.74 -19.32 12.68
C ASN A 273 0.71 -20.82 12.34
N PHE A 274 1.85 -21.39 11.96
CA PHE A 274 2.02 -22.84 11.88
C PHE A 274 3.47 -23.30 12.08
N LYS A 275 3.65 -24.53 12.59
CA LYS A 275 4.98 -25.15 12.75
C LYS A 275 5.53 -25.70 11.44
N THR A 276 6.77 -25.35 11.13
CA THR A 276 7.49 -25.87 9.96
C THR A 276 8.04 -27.27 10.24
N LYS A 277 7.83 -28.23 9.32
CA LYS A 277 8.21 -29.64 9.53
C LYS A 277 9.26 -30.16 8.54
N ARG A 278 9.20 -29.73 7.29
CA ARG A 278 10.12 -30.19 6.23
C ARG A 278 11.19 -29.14 6.01
N ILE A 279 12.40 -29.58 5.64
CA ILE A 279 13.51 -28.71 5.25
C ILE A 279 13.38 -28.41 3.76
N GLY A 280 13.80 -27.21 3.33
CA GLY A 280 13.80 -26.75 1.94
C GLY A 280 12.70 -25.73 1.63
N LYS A 281 12.64 -25.34 0.35
CA LYS A 281 11.65 -24.40 -0.19
C LYS A 281 10.24 -24.97 -0.10
N GLN A 282 9.35 -24.20 0.50
CA GLN A 282 7.96 -24.53 0.74
C GLN A 282 7.08 -23.32 0.41
N PHE A 283 5.78 -23.51 0.43
CA PHE A 283 4.82 -22.43 0.35
C PHE A 283 3.66 -22.73 1.29
N TRP A 284 3.02 -21.67 1.77
CA TRP A 284 1.69 -21.77 2.36
C TRP A 284 0.69 -21.10 1.43
N GLN A 285 -0.57 -21.48 1.57
CA GLN A 285 -1.65 -21.01 0.71
C GLN A 285 -2.79 -20.44 1.55
N ALA A 286 -3.19 -19.20 1.29
CA ALA A 286 -4.45 -18.66 1.75
C ALA A 286 -5.48 -18.70 0.61
N GLU A 287 -6.70 -19.12 0.93
CA GLU A 287 -7.86 -19.01 0.05
C GLU A 287 -8.90 -18.13 0.73
N ILE A 288 -9.41 -17.17 -0.03
CA ILE A 288 -10.40 -16.21 0.47
C ILE A 288 -11.63 -16.33 -0.40
N LEU A 289 -12.68 -16.87 0.20
CA LEU A 289 -13.99 -17.02 -0.40
C LEU A 289 -14.85 -15.83 0.01
N TYR A 290 -15.44 -15.12 -0.94
CA TYR A 290 -16.35 -14.02 -0.63
C TYR A 290 -17.55 -14.01 -1.57
N ARG A 291 -18.66 -13.43 -1.08
CA ARG A 291 -19.92 -13.33 -1.81
C ARG A 291 -20.10 -11.91 -2.36
N LEU A 292 -20.32 -11.81 -3.67
CA LEU A 292 -20.65 -10.55 -4.34
C LEU A 292 -22.17 -10.33 -4.28
N GLU A 293 -22.68 -9.75 -3.19
CA GLU A 293 -24.12 -9.63 -2.97
C GLU A 293 -24.84 -8.66 -3.92
N ARG A 294 -24.16 -7.67 -4.51
CA ARG A 294 -24.85 -6.58 -5.23
C ARG A 294 -24.72 -6.56 -6.76
N VAL A 295 -23.81 -7.34 -7.36
CA VAL A 295 -23.49 -7.19 -8.81
C VAL A 295 -23.70 -8.45 -9.64
N PHE A 296 -23.51 -9.65 -9.07
CA PHE A 296 -23.56 -10.90 -9.85
C PHE A 296 -24.28 -12.02 -9.09
N LYS A 297 -25.62 -12.03 -9.08
CA LYS A 297 -26.48 -13.19 -8.76
C LYS A 297 -25.86 -14.24 -7.80
N ASN A 298 -25.57 -13.89 -6.55
CA ASN A 298 -25.08 -14.84 -5.53
C ASN A 298 -23.85 -15.69 -5.92
N LYS A 299 -22.99 -15.20 -6.81
CA LYS A 299 -21.77 -15.94 -7.16
C LYS A 299 -20.69 -15.76 -6.09
N TYR A 300 -20.10 -16.87 -5.68
CA TYR A 300 -18.92 -16.90 -4.84
C TYR A 300 -17.67 -16.74 -5.71
N LYS A 301 -16.70 -15.96 -5.23
CA LYS A 301 -15.38 -15.85 -5.84
C LYS A 301 -14.32 -16.27 -4.82
N THR A 302 -13.33 -17.00 -5.30
CA THR A 302 -12.18 -17.44 -4.51
C THR A 302 -10.94 -16.72 -5.00
N ILE A 303 -10.20 -16.09 -4.08
CA ILE A 303 -8.84 -15.59 -4.31
C ILE A 303 -7.88 -16.54 -3.63
N THR A 304 -6.88 -17.02 -4.38
CA THR A 304 -5.83 -17.88 -3.85
C THR A 304 -4.51 -17.12 -3.81
N ARG A 305 -3.88 -17.04 -2.64
CA ARG A 305 -2.56 -16.46 -2.43
C ARG A 305 -1.59 -17.54 -1.98
N LYS A 306 -0.56 -17.80 -2.78
CA LYS A 306 0.54 -18.71 -2.43
C LYS A 306 1.77 -17.91 -2.05
N VAL A 307 2.37 -18.23 -0.91
CA VAL A 307 3.49 -17.47 -0.33
C VAL A 307 4.66 -18.41 -0.10
N PRO A 308 5.78 -18.24 -0.82
CA PRO A 308 6.95 -19.08 -0.66
C PRO A 308 7.73 -18.72 0.61
N PHE A 309 8.32 -19.73 1.25
CA PHE A 309 9.27 -19.60 2.35
C PHE A 309 10.26 -20.78 2.34
N GLU A 310 11.42 -20.62 2.97
CA GLU A 310 12.46 -21.65 3.01
C GLU A 310 12.75 -22.07 4.45
N VAL A 311 12.81 -23.39 4.67
CA VAL A 311 13.11 -23.96 5.99
C VAL A 311 14.52 -24.52 6.00
N LEU A 312 15.38 -23.98 6.86
CA LEU A 312 16.77 -24.42 6.99
C LEU A 312 16.95 -25.43 8.14
N PRO A 313 17.88 -26.40 8.01
CA PRO A 313 18.19 -27.31 9.10
C PRO A 313 18.95 -26.60 10.23
N LYS A 314 18.58 -26.89 11.47
CA LYS A 314 19.14 -26.28 12.69
C LYS A 314 20.66 -26.45 12.86
N LYS A 315 21.26 -27.49 12.23
CA LYS A 315 22.71 -27.76 12.29
C LYS A 315 23.56 -26.96 11.30
N ILE A 316 22.98 -26.47 10.20
CA ILE A 316 23.74 -25.78 9.14
C ILE A 316 23.78 -24.26 9.36
N SER A 317 22.84 -23.71 10.12
CA SER A 317 22.71 -22.27 10.36
C SER A 317 23.92 -21.64 11.05
N ILE A 318 24.66 -22.33 11.92
CA ILE A 318 25.88 -21.77 12.54
C ILE A 318 27.00 -21.53 11.49
N ILE A 319 27.10 -22.41 10.50
CA ILE A 319 28.13 -22.34 9.46
C ILE A 319 27.70 -21.38 8.34
N LEU A 320 26.42 -21.36 7.97
CA LEU A 320 25.88 -20.50 6.92
C LEU A 320 25.65 -19.05 7.38
N LEU A 321 25.25 -18.80 8.63
CA LEU A 321 25.20 -17.43 9.19
C LEU A 321 26.59 -16.79 9.25
N LYS A 322 27.63 -17.57 9.61
CA LYS A 322 29.02 -17.11 9.55
C LYS A 322 29.48 -16.82 8.12
N LYS A 323 29.12 -17.66 7.13
CA LYS A 323 29.45 -17.41 5.71
C LYS A 323 28.71 -16.20 5.13
N LEU A 324 27.45 -15.98 5.49
CA LEU A 324 26.66 -14.82 5.07
C LEU A 324 27.12 -13.51 5.73
N GLN A 325 27.62 -13.57 6.98
CA GLN A 325 28.30 -12.43 7.60
C GLN A 325 29.66 -12.11 6.94
N CYS A 326 30.42 -13.13 6.51
CA CYS A 326 31.67 -12.91 5.78
C CYS A 326 31.47 -12.33 4.38
N PHE A 327 30.41 -12.70 3.67
CA PHE A 327 30.14 -12.17 2.32
C PHE A 327 29.72 -10.69 2.35
N ARG A 328 29.01 -10.24 3.40
CA ARG A 328 28.67 -8.82 3.59
C ARG A 328 29.85 -7.92 3.96
N MET A 329 30.99 -8.48 4.39
CA MET A 329 32.19 -7.69 4.70
C MET A 329 33.15 -7.53 3.51
N LEU A 330 32.92 -8.25 2.40
CA LEU A 330 33.76 -8.16 1.19
C LEU A 330 33.18 -7.25 0.10
N GLU A 331 31.99 -6.69 0.29
CA GLU A 331 31.41 -5.65 -0.58
C GLU A 331 31.63 -4.22 -0.03
N TYR A 332 32.38 -4.06 1.07
CA TYR A 332 32.72 -2.78 1.71
C TYR A 332 34.24 -2.62 1.96
N THR A 333 35.04 -3.05 0.99
CA THR A 333 36.43 -2.61 0.77
C THR A 333 36.65 -2.51 -0.72
#